data_AF-A0A8R2JWC5-F1
#
_entry.id   AF-A0A8R2JWC5-F1
#
_cell.length_a   1.000
_cell.length_b   1.000
_cell.length_c   1.000
_cell.angle_alpha   90.00
_cell.angle_beta   90.00
_cell.angle_gamma   90.00
#
_symmetry.space_group_name_H-M   'P 1'
#
loop_
_entity.id
_entity.type
_entity.pdbx_description
1 polymer ?
#
loop_
_entity_poly.entity_id
_entity_poly.type
_entity_poly.pdbx_seq_one_letter_code
_entity_poly.pdbx_strand_id
1 'polypeptide(L)'
;MEPKSITSCIRCSVHSLQLCVLGGIKSAAISNCIPKAREIVKKLRTPKYACWLKRKNLKYAIIDIETRWNSMYNMLYRLLELKEFCLSHEETNSDLHLKNCEWESIQSVVS
;
A
#
# COMPACT_ATOMS: atom_id res chain seq x y z
N MET A 1 -16.84 -30.50 31.41
CA MET A 1 -17.49 -29.54 30.48
C MET A 1 -16.80 -28.21 30.66
N GLU A 2 -15.89 -27.88 29.75
CA GLU A 2 -15.13 -26.62 29.79
C GLU A 2 -16.00 -25.49 29.21
N PRO A 3 -16.02 -24.28 29.82
CA PRO A 3 -16.84 -23.18 29.32
C PRO A 3 -16.23 -22.60 28.04
N LYS A 4 -16.98 -22.65 26.93
CA LYS A 4 -16.65 -21.93 25.70
C LYS A 4 -16.79 -20.42 25.94
N SER A 5 -15.68 -19.70 25.89
CA SER A 5 -15.63 -18.23 26.01
C SER A 5 -16.57 -17.55 25.00
N ILE A 6 -17.58 -16.84 25.51
CA ILE A 6 -18.59 -16.09 24.73
C ILE A 6 -18.03 -14.72 24.30
N THR A 7 -16.79 -14.67 23.82
CA THR A 7 -16.12 -13.41 23.43
C THR A 7 -15.88 -13.31 21.93
N SER A 8 -16.69 -14.00 21.13
CA SER A 8 -16.56 -14.04 19.67
C SER A 8 -17.77 -13.42 18.95
N CYS A 9 -18.17 -12.20 19.30
CA CYS A 9 -18.99 -11.37 18.38
C CYS A 9 -19.12 -9.89 18.77
N ILE A 10 -18.14 -9.28 19.44
CA ILE A 10 -18.13 -7.81 19.51
C ILE A 10 -17.46 -7.32 18.23
N ARG A 11 -18.27 -6.95 17.23
CA ARG A 11 -17.76 -6.18 16.10
C ARG A 11 -17.28 -4.85 16.67
N CYS A 12 -15.97 -4.70 16.81
CA CYS A 12 -15.38 -3.44 17.25
C CYS A 12 -15.86 -2.34 16.29
N SER A 13 -16.41 -1.24 16.81
CA SER A 13 -16.89 -0.13 15.99
C SER A 13 -15.81 0.40 15.05
N VAL A 14 -14.54 0.26 15.44
CA VAL A 14 -13.35 0.46 14.62
C VAL A 14 -13.33 -0.42 13.36
N HIS A 15 -13.65 -1.71 13.48
CA HIS A 15 -13.70 -2.63 12.34
C HIS A 15 -14.86 -2.30 11.40
N SER A 16 -16.01 -1.87 11.92
CA SER A 16 -17.11 -1.38 11.09
C SER A 16 -16.76 -0.10 10.34
N LEU A 17 -16.10 0.85 10.99
CA LEU A 17 -15.58 2.06 10.34
C LEU A 17 -14.51 1.71 9.30
N GLN A 18 -13.63 0.77 9.59
CA GLN A 18 -12.61 0.27 8.66
C GLN A 18 -13.24 -0.31 7.39
N LEU A 19 -14.29 -1.13 7.51
CA LEU A 19 -15.02 -1.65 6.36
C LEU A 19 -15.74 -0.55 5.58
N CYS A 20 -16.23 0.49 6.26
CA CYS A 20 -16.88 1.63 5.62
C CYS A 20 -15.87 2.49 4.85
N VAL A 21 -14.71 2.79 5.43
CA VAL A 21 -13.62 3.54 4.77
C VAL A 21 -13.04 2.73 3.61
N LEU A 22 -12.74 1.44 3.80
CA LEU A 22 -12.31 0.55 2.71
C LEU A 22 -13.38 0.42 1.62
N GLY A 23 -14.66 0.40 2.01
CA GLY A 23 -15.80 0.39 1.10
C GLY A 23 -15.93 1.67 0.29
N GLY A 24 -15.70 2.83 0.91
CA GLY A 24 -15.71 4.14 0.23
C GLY A 24 -14.49 4.33 -0.68
N ILE A 25 -13.33 3.82 -0.28
CA ILE A 25 -12.08 3.84 -1.07
C ILE A 25 -12.17 2.89 -2.29
N LYS A 26 -13.07 1.90 -2.28
CA LYS A 26 -13.34 1.00 -3.43
C LYS A 26 -14.12 1.67 -4.57
N SER A 27 -13.82 2.93 -4.90
CA SER A 27 -14.16 3.43 -6.24
C SER A 27 -13.39 2.62 -7.29
N ALA A 28 -14.02 2.28 -8.41
CA ALA A 28 -13.45 1.36 -9.41
C ALA A 28 -12.05 1.76 -9.90
N ALA A 29 -11.77 3.06 -9.97
CA ALA A 29 -10.45 3.59 -10.31
C ALA A 29 -9.38 3.26 -9.25
N ILE A 30 -9.69 3.51 -7.97
CA ILE A 30 -8.77 3.30 -6.85
C ILE A 30 -8.53 1.80 -6.62
N SER A 31 -9.59 0.99 -6.74
CA SER A 31 -9.50 -0.47 -6.60
C SER A 31 -8.55 -1.11 -7.62
N ASN A 32 -8.36 -0.50 -8.79
CA ASN A 32 -7.42 -1.00 -9.80
C ASN A 32 -5.98 -0.48 -9.60
N CYS A 33 -5.81 0.66 -8.92
CA CYS A 33 -4.51 1.25 -8.62
C CYS A 33 -3.80 0.52 -7.46
N ILE A 34 -4.55 0.14 -6.43
CA ILE A 34 -4.02 -0.56 -5.24
C ILE A 34 -3.24 -1.85 -5.59
N PRO A 35 -3.75 -2.81 -6.39
CA PRO A 35 -3.00 -4.03 -6.69
C PRO A 35 -1.68 -3.74 -7.40
N LYS A 36 -1.64 -2.80 -8.35
CA LYS A 36 -0.41 -2.39 -9.03
C LYS A 36 0.60 -1.76 -8.07
N ALA A 37 0.12 -0.88 -7.19
CA ALA A 37 0.94 -0.29 -6.14
C ALA A 37 1.55 -1.39 -5.24
N ARG A 38 0.77 -2.42 -4.87
CA ARG A 38 1.27 -3.58 -4.10
C ARG A 38 2.35 -4.35 -4.86
N GLU A 39 2.19 -4.56 -6.17
CA GLU A 39 3.21 -5.24 -6.98
C GLU A 39 4.53 -4.47 -7.00
N ILE A 40 4.47 -3.15 -7.20
CA ILE A 40 5.67 -2.31 -7.22
C ILE A 40 6.35 -2.27 -5.87
N VAL A 41 5.59 -2.11 -4.79
CA VAL A 41 6.11 -2.15 -3.42
C VAL A 41 6.79 -3.49 -3.11
N LYS A 42 6.21 -4.62 -3.56
CA LYS A 42 6.84 -5.94 -3.43
C LYS A 42 8.17 -5.99 -4.18
N LYS A 43 8.22 -5.46 -5.41
CA LYS A 43 9.46 -5.40 -6.20
C LYS A 43 10.51 -4.49 -5.56
N LEU A 44 10.13 -3.32 -5.05
CA LEU A 44 11.01 -2.41 -4.33
C LEU A 44 11.63 -3.06 -3.08
N ARG A 45 10.97 -4.08 -2.51
CA ARG A 45 11.48 -4.85 -1.37
C ARG A 45 12.45 -5.97 -1.75
N THR A 46 12.58 -6.31 -3.03
CA THR A 46 13.58 -7.27 -3.52
C THR A 46 14.98 -6.80 -3.14
N PRO A 47 15.92 -7.69 -2.76
CA PRO A 47 17.25 -7.31 -2.27
C PRO A 47 18.01 -6.35 -3.21
N LYS A 48 17.82 -6.48 -4.54
CA LYS A 48 18.38 -5.56 -5.55
C LYS A 48 17.97 -4.11 -5.26
N TYR A 49 16.66 -3.83 -5.20
CA TYR A 49 16.13 -2.49 -4.98
C TYR A 49 16.29 -2.03 -3.54
N ALA A 50 16.13 -2.92 -2.57
CA ALA A 50 16.39 -2.62 -1.16
C ALA A 50 17.84 -2.13 -0.94
N CYS A 51 18.81 -2.73 -1.63
CA CYS A 51 20.20 -2.27 -1.61
C CYS A 51 20.35 -0.88 -2.26
N TRP A 52 19.65 -0.62 -3.37
CA TRP A 52 19.69 0.68 -4.05
C TRP A 52 19.03 1.79 -3.22
N LEU A 53 17.90 1.51 -2.59
CA LEU A 53 17.23 2.40 -1.65
C LEU A 53 18.17 2.75 -0.48
N LYS A 54 18.86 1.74 0.08
CA LYS A 54 19.85 1.95 1.14
C LYS A 54 21.01 2.83 0.67
N ARG A 55 21.56 2.61 -0.54
CA ARG A 55 22.64 3.42 -1.12
C ARG A 55 22.22 4.88 -1.34
N LYS A 56 20.97 5.11 -1.72
CA LYS A 56 20.38 6.45 -1.87
C LYS A 56 19.91 7.07 -0.55
N ASN A 57 20.13 6.40 0.58
CA ASN A 57 19.64 6.79 1.90
C ASN A 57 18.11 6.98 1.99
N LEU A 58 17.36 6.28 1.13
CA LEU A 58 15.91 6.32 1.09
C LEU A 58 15.29 5.28 2.03
N LYS A 59 14.05 5.55 2.44
CA LYS A 59 13.29 4.62 3.29
C LYS A 59 12.86 3.38 2.50
N TYR A 60 12.80 2.22 3.15
CA TYR A 60 12.30 1.00 2.52
C TYR A 60 10.81 1.07 2.20
N ALA A 61 10.39 0.36 1.14
CA ALA A 61 8.98 0.18 0.82
C ALA A 61 8.25 -0.63 1.92
N ILE A 62 7.01 -0.26 2.22
CA ILE A 62 6.17 -0.91 3.25
C ILE A 62 5.14 -1.79 2.55
N ILE A 63 5.12 -3.09 2.85
CA ILE A 63 4.11 -3.99 2.30
C ILE A 63 2.76 -3.71 2.99
N ASP A 64 1.71 -3.64 2.17
CA ASP A 64 0.33 -3.66 2.65
C ASP A 64 -0.06 -5.00 3.29
N ILE A 65 -0.51 -4.93 4.53
CA ILE A 65 -1.05 -6.01 5.35
C ILE A 65 -2.54 -5.74 5.55
N GLU A 66 -3.37 -6.50 4.84
CA GLU A 66 -4.83 -6.30 4.78
C GLU A 66 -5.51 -6.28 6.16
N THR A 67 -4.97 -7.02 7.13
CA THR A 67 -5.52 -7.11 8.49
C THR A 67 -5.18 -5.89 9.36
N ARG A 68 -4.37 -4.93 8.90
CA ARG A 68 -4.00 -3.71 9.64
C ARG A 68 -4.58 -2.47 8.96
N TRP A 69 -5.45 -1.76 9.69
CA TRP A 69 -6.15 -0.53 9.25
C TRP A 69 -5.26 0.40 8.43
N ASN A 70 -4.11 0.80 8.97
CA ASN A 70 -3.28 1.82 8.33
C ASN A 70 -2.28 1.27 7.30
N SER A 71 -2.27 -0.05 7.02
CA SER A 71 -1.18 -0.63 6.23
C SER A 71 -1.24 -0.23 4.76
N MET A 72 -2.43 -0.15 4.19
CA MET A 72 -2.64 0.31 2.81
C MET A 72 -2.23 1.77 2.68
N TYR A 73 -2.73 2.63 3.57
CA TYR A 73 -2.36 4.05 3.59
C TYR A 73 -0.85 4.23 3.76
N ASN A 74 -0.23 3.54 4.71
CA ASN A 74 1.22 3.62 4.95
C ASN A 74 2.03 3.11 3.74
N MET A 75 1.55 2.06 3.05
CA MET A 75 2.15 1.58 1.81
C MET A 75 2.09 2.65 0.72
N LEU A 76 0.91 3.22 0.48
CA LEU A 76 0.70 4.23 -0.56
C LEU A 76 1.48 5.51 -0.26
N TYR A 77 1.45 5.98 0.98
CA TYR A 77 2.23 7.14 1.45
C TYR A 77 3.74 6.91 1.22
N ARG A 78 4.27 5.75 1.64
CA ARG A 78 5.67 5.42 1.41
C ARG A 78 6.01 5.27 -0.07
N LEU A 79 5.09 4.76 -0.88
CA LEU A 79 5.28 4.66 -2.32
C LEU A 79 5.36 6.04 -2.98
N LEU A 80 4.57 7.02 -2.51
CA LEU A 80 4.66 8.42 -2.93
C LEU A 80 5.99 9.05 -2.52
N GLU A 81 6.50 8.79 -1.31
CA GLU A 81 7.86 9.21 -0.91
C GLU A 81 8.94 8.62 -1.84
N LEU A 82 8.68 7.47 -2.45
CA LEU A 82 9.59 6.79 -3.38
C LEU A 82 9.30 7.10 -4.85
N LYS A 83 8.36 8.01 -5.15
CA LYS A 83 7.95 8.38 -6.52
C LYS A 83 9.14 8.81 -7.36
N GLU A 84 9.98 9.71 -6.84
CA GLU A 84 11.17 10.19 -7.55
C GLU A 84 12.17 9.06 -7.86
N PHE A 85 12.29 8.09 -6.95
CA PHE A 85 13.11 6.91 -7.18
C PHE A 85 12.52 6.03 -8.27
N CYS A 86 11.21 5.78 -8.25
CA CYS A 86 10.53 5.01 -9.30
C CYS A 86 10.66 5.68 -10.67
N LEU A 87 10.43 7.00 -10.78
CA LEU A 87 10.58 7.76 -12.03
C LEU A 87 12.02 7.74 -12.55
N SER A 88 13.02 7.84 -11.66
CA SER A 88 14.43 7.75 -12.07
C SER A 88 14.85 6.37 -12.58
N HIS A 89 14.07 5.32 -12.30
CA HIS A 89 14.42 3.93 -12.59
C HIS A 89 13.43 3.25 -13.54
N GLU A 90 12.39 3.95 -14.00
CA GLU A 90 11.36 3.41 -14.90
C GLU A 90 11.95 3.03 -16.27
N GLU A 91 12.90 3.81 -16.77
CA GLU A 91 13.55 3.59 -18.07
C GLU A 91 14.37 2.30 -18.07
N THR A 92 15.02 1.99 -16.94
CA THR A 92 15.84 0.78 -16.79
C THR A 92 15.01 -0.42 -16.31
N ASN A 93 13.86 -0.19 -15.66
CA ASN A 93 13.03 -1.24 -15.08
C ASN A 93 11.55 -0.92 -15.33
N SER A 94 11.04 -1.35 -16.48
CA SER A 94 9.64 -1.23 -16.89
C SER A 94 8.67 -1.80 -15.84
N ASP A 95 9.17 -2.71 -15.00
CA ASP A 95 8.49 -3.29 -13.86
C ASP A 95 8.09 -2.33 -12.73
N LEU A 96 8.71 -1.15 -12.65
CA LEU A 96 8.42 -0.09 -11.68
C LEU A 96 7.57 1.05 -12.27
N HIS A 97 7.19 0.94 -13.53
CA HIS A 97 6.45 2.00 -14.23
C HIS A 97 4.99 2.04 -13.77
N LEU A 98 4.59 3.21 -13.26
CA LEU A 98 3.21 3.60 -13.01
C LEU A 98 2.84 4.75 -13.93
N LYS A 99 1.65 4.68 -14.54
CA LYS A 99 1.12 5.80 -15.33
C LYS A 99 0.86 7.01 -14.41
N ASN A 100 1.00 8.21 -14.95
CA ASN A 100 0.69 9.45 -14.22
C ASN A 100 -0.72 9.44 -13.60
N CYS A 101 -1.75 8.95 -14.30
CA CYS A 101 -3.09 8.84 -13.73
C CYS A 101 -3.17 7.93 -12.49
N GLU A 102 -2.32 6.91 -12.40
CA GLU A 102 -2.28 6.01 -11.24
C GLU A 102 -1.58 6.71 -10.06
N TRP A 103 -0.51 7.47 -10.32
CA TRP A 103 0.12 8.32 -9.30
C TRP A 103 -0.84 9.36 -8.74
N GLU A 104 -1.61 10.03 -9.59
CA GLU A 104 -2.64 10.99 -9.18
C GLU A 104 -3.74 10.32 -8.36
N SER A 105 -4.17 9.12 -8.75
CA SER A 105 -5.16 8.34 -8.01
C SER A 105 -4.64 7.93 -6.63
N ILE A 106 -3.37 7.53 -6.53
CA ILE A 106 -2.72 7.20 -5.26
C ILE A 106 -2.60 8.45 -4.37
N GLN A 107 -2.21 9.59 -4.95
CA GLN A 107 -2.12 10.85 -4.25
C GLN A 107 -3.48 11.33 -3.72
N SER A 108 -4.55 11.16 -4.51
CA SER A 108 -5.93 11.48 -4.10
C SER A 108 -6.44 10.62 -2.95
N VAL A 109 -5.89 9.41 -2.75
CA VAL A 109 -6.26 8.54 -1.61
C VAL A 109 -5.53 8.94 -0.33
N VAL A 110 -4.34 9.52 -0.48
CA VAL A 110 -3.45 9.84 0.63
C VAL A 110 -3.61 11.30 1.10
N SER A 111 -4.07 12.19 0.23
CA SER A 111 -4.25 13.64 0.46
C SER A 111 -5.63 14.03 0.97
#